data_AF-A0A7H8H7A7-F1
#
_entry.id   AF-A0A7H8H7A7-F1
#
_cell.length_a   1.000
_cell.length_b   1.000
_cell.length_c   1.000
_cell.angle_alpha   90.00
_cell.angle_beta   90.00
_cell.angle_gamma   90.00
#
_symmetry.space_group_name_H-M   'P 1'
#
loop_
_entity.id
_entity.type
_entity.pdbx_description
1 polymer ?
#
loop_
_entity_poly.entity_id
_entity_poly.type
_entity_poly.pdbx_seq_one_letter_code
_entity_poly.pdbx_strand_id
1 'polypeptide(L)'
;MIIGEAGAAAQALWGDVFSNSGRVYGGGGKGGQFKMDPEELSAVIRQWEDVLDKIVEDGNKIRSLVYTPKLAPGEDAVSGSFASTTGESIAALQRQNDSMRKYAQEYIKKLKAAQTKTVATDQGLSDTFKA
;
A
#
# COMPACT_ATOMS: atom_id res chain seq x y z
N MET A 1 15.17 -20.05 -2.20
CA MET A 1 14.66 -18.68 -2.21
C MET A 1 13.13 -18.78 -2.29
N ILE A 2 12.42 -18.71 -1.16
CA ILE A 2 10.95 -18.68 -1.17
C ILE A 2 10.59 -17.26 -0.77
N ILE A 3 10.41 -16.43 -1.79
CA ILE A 3 9.90 -15.08 -1.66
C ILE A 3 8.41 -15.28 -1.38
N GLY A 4 7.94 -14.92 -0.18
CA GLY A 4 6.50 -14.95 0.10
C GLY A 4 5.76 -14.10 -0.93
N GLU A 5 4.48 -14.37 -1.16
CA GLU A 5 3.64 -13.71 -2.17
C GLU A 5 3.72 -12.16 -2.12
N ALA A 6 3.84 -11.63 -0.91
CA ALA A 6 4.07 -10.21 -0.63
C ALA A 6 5.45 -9.66 -1.07
N GLY A 7 6.52 -10.45 -0.90
CA GLY A 7 7.86 -10.09 -1.38
C GLY A 7 7.96 -10.17 -2.90
N ALA A 8 7.23 -11.11 -3.53
CA ALA A 8 7.18 -11.23 -4.98
C ALA A 8 6.42 -10.05 -5.61
N ALA A 9 5.33 -9.62 -4.99
CA ALA A 9 4.59 -8.42 -5.41
C ALA A 9 5.43 -7.14 -5.25
N ALA A 10 6.15 -7.01 -4.13
CA ALA A 10 7.05 -5.87 -3.91
C ALA A 10 8.21 -5.86 -4.91
N GLN A 11 8.81 -7.02 -5.20
CA GLN A 11 9.87 -7.13 -6.21
C GLN A 11 9.36 -6.88 -7.63
N ALA A 12 8.13 -7.25 -7.95
CA ALA A 12 7.53 -6.97 -9.25
C ALA A 12 7.25 -5.48 -9.47
N LEU A 13 6.92 -4.74 -8.40
CA LEU A 13 6.63 -3.30 -8.46
C LEU A 13 7.85 -2.41 -8.25
N TRP A 14 8.83 -2.86 -7.47
CA TRP A 14 9.94 -2.05 -6.97
C TRP A 14 11.28 -2.79 -7.05
N GLY A 15 11.47 -3.63 -8.06
CA GLY A 15 12.59 -4.58 -8.20
C GLY A 15 14.00 -4.02 -7.96
N ASP A 16 14.22 -2.73 -8.19
CA ASP A 16 15.50 -2.08 -7.94
C ASP A 16 15.88 -2.02 -6.44
N VAL A 17 14.90 -2.01 -5.52
CA VAL A 17 15.15 -1.90 -4.08
C VAL A 17 15.71 -3.20 -3.49
N PHE A 18 15.33 -4.34 -4.05
CA PHE A 18 15.75 -5.68 -3.57
C PHE A 18 17.08 -6.15 -4.18
N SER A 19 17.67 -5.37 -5.07
CA SER A 19 18.87 -5.76 -5.82
C SER A 19 20.15 -5.80 -4.97
N ASN A 20 20.13 -5.28 -3.73
CA ASN A 20 21.33 -5.14 -2.88
C ASN A 20 21.27 -5.81 -1.50
N SER A 21 20.25 -6.63 -1.20
CA SER A 21 20.06 -7.11 0.17
C SER A 21 20.68 -8.47 0.41
N GLY A 22 21.85 -8.44 1.05
CA GLY A 22 22.55 -9.62 1.52
C GLY A 22 22.05 -10.09 2.89
N ARG A 23 21.80 -11.40 2.97
CA ARG A 23 21.44 -12.25 4.13
C ARG A 23 19.96 -12.23 4.51
N VAL A 24 19.54 -13.40 5.00
CA VAL A 24 18.15 -13.81 5.18
C VAL A 24 18.09 -14.46 6.56
N TYR A 25 17.48 -13.78 7.55
CA TYR A 25 17.20 -14.39 8.85
C TYR A 25 15.71 -14.73 8.99
N GLY A 26 15.44 -15.98 9.38
CA GLY A 26 14.10 -16.51 9.58
C GLY A 26 13.75 -16.56 11.07
N GLY A 27 12.82 -15.71 11.51
CA GLY A 27 12.16 -15.81 12.80
C GLY A 27 10.97 -16.79 12.74
N GLY A 28 11.02 -17.85 13.53
CA GLY A 28 10.00 -18.90 13.57
C GLY A 28 8.68 -18.45 14.18
N GLY A 29 7.59 -18.57 13.41
CA GLY A 29 6.21 -18.42 13.89
C GLY A 29 5.22 -18.61 12.75
N LYS A 30 4.16 -19.40 12.96
CA LYS A 30 3.14 -19.80 11.96
C LYS A 30 2.25 -18.63 11.47
N GLY A 31 2.84 -17.62 10.82
CA GLY A 31 2.11 -16.56 10.14
C GLY A 31 3.03 -15.82 9.20
N GLY A 32 2.87 -16.04 7.89
CA GLY A 32 3.48 -15.27 6.80
C GLY A 32 4.96 -14.92 6.99
N GLN A 33 5.86 -15.78 6.51
CA GLN A 33 7.30 -15.58 6.63
C GLN A 33 7.78 -14.47 5.67
N PHE A 34 7.84 -13.23 6.14
CA PHE A 34 8.64 -12.20 5.47
C PHE A 34 10.13 -12.51 5.72
N LYS A 35 10.83 -12.92 4.67
CA LYS A 35 12.29 -13.09 4.65
C LYS A 35 12.91 -11.80 4.13
N MET A 36 12.93 -10.77 4.97
CA MET A 36 13.55 -9.48 4.68
C MET A 36 14.32 -9.03 5.90
N ASP A 37 15.49 -8.43 5.69
CA ASP A 37 16.24 -7.81 6.78
C ASP A 37 15.47 -6.56 7.30
N PRO A 38 15.68 -6.14 8.57
CA PRO A 38 14.93 -5.02 9.15
C PRO A 38 15.00 -3.71 8.34
N GLU A 39 16.12 -3.49 7.66
CA GLU A 39 16.35 -2.34 6.78
C GLU A 39 15.50 -2.43 5.51
N GLU A 40 15.42 -3.60 4.88
CA GLU A 40 14.56 -3.83 3.73
C GLU A 40 13.09 -3.66 4.07
N LEU A 41 12.65 -4.22 5.21
CA LEU A 41 11.28 -4.07 5.68
C LEU A 41 10.94 -2.59 5.92
N SER A 42 11.90 -1.82 6.45
CA SER A 42 11.75 -0.36 6.60
C SER A 42 11.63 0.35 5.26
N ALA A 43 12.44 -0.05 4.28
CA ALA A 43 12.37 0.52 2.92
C ALA A 43 11.04 0.21 2.22
N VAL A 44 10.52 -1.01 2.39
CA VAL A 44 9.20 -1.39 1.85
C VAL A 44 8.08 -0.62 2.54
N ILE A 45 8.14 -0.44 3.87
CA ILE A 45 7.18 0.37 4.60
C ILE A 45 7.14 1.81 4.04
N ARG A 46 8.31 2.44 3.85
CA ARG A 46 8.39 3.81 3.30
C ARG A 46 7.78 3.90 1.90
N GLN A 47 8.05 2.94 1.02
CA GLN A 47 7.46 2.95 -0.33
C GLN A 47 5.93 2.82 -0.29
N TRP A 48 5.40 2.00 0.61
CA TRP A 48 3.95 1.92 0.80
C TRP A 48 3.37 3.21 1.39
N GLU A 49 4.09 3.88 2.29
CA GLU A 49 3.73 5.21 2.78
C GLU A 49 3.71 6.24 1.64
N ASP A 50 4.71 6.25 0.75
CA ASP A 50 4.73 7.11 -0.44
C ASP A 50 3.55 6.83 -1.40
N VAL A 51 3.20 5.56 -1.59
CA VAL A 51 2.02 5.18 -2.38
C VAL A 51 0.73 5.62 -1.71
N LEU A 52 0.61 5.46 -0.39
CA LEU A 52 -0.54 5.93 0.37
C LEU A 52 -0.72 7.44 0.22
N ASP A 53 0.37 8.21 0.29
CA ASP A 53 0.34 9.67 0.12
C ASP A 53 -0.17 10.06 -1.27
N LYS A 54 0.31 9.39 -2.33
CA LYS A 54 -0.21 9.58 -3.70
C LYS A 54 -1.70 9.26 -3.81
N ILE A 55 -2.14 8.15 -3.23
CA ILE A 55 -3.56 7.77 -3.21
C ILE A 55 -4.40 8.86 -2.52
N VAL A 56 -3.91 9.42 -1.40
CA VAL A 56 -4.59 10.50 -0.68
C VAL A 56 -4.65 11.78 -1.52
N GLU A 57 -3.55 12.15 -2.18
CA GLU A 57 -3.49 13.29 -3.08
C GLU A 57 -4.50 13.16 -4.22
N ASP A 58 -4.55 11.98 -4.87
CA ASP A 58 -5.51 11.70 -5.92
C ASP A 58 -6.95 11.70 -5.42
N GLY A 59 -7.19 11.18 -4.20
CA GLY A 59 -8.49 11.26 -3.55
C GLY A 59 -8.97 12.70 -3.34
N ASN A 60 -8.06 13.62 -3.03
CA ASN A 60 -8.39 15.06 -2.93
C ASN A 60 -8.74 15.66 -4.29
N LYS A 61 -8.00 15.31 -5.35
CA LYS A 61 -8.30 15.73 -6.74
C LYS A 61 -9.66 15.21 -7.18
N ILE A 62 -9.95 13.92 -6.97
CA ILE A 62 -11.24 13.30 -7.32
C ILE A 62 -12.38 14.00 -6.57
N ARG A 63 -12.20 14.27 -5.28
CA ARG A 63 -13.18 15.01 -4.47
C ARG A 63 -13.46 16.40 -5.04
N SER A 64 -12.47 17.11 -5.55
CA SER A 64 -12.69 18.41 -6.19
C SER A 64 -13.55 18.30 -7.47
N LEU A 65 -13.43 17.20 -8.22
CA LEU A 65 -14.26 16.93 -9.40
C LEU A 65 -15.71 16.60 -9.03
N VAL A 66 -15.97 16.04 -7.85
CA VAL A 66 -17.33 15.80 -7.35
C VAL A 66 -18.08 17.13 -7.13
N TYR A 67 -17.38 18.14 -6.62
CA TYR A 67 -17.95 19.46 -6.35
C TYR A 67 -17.96 20.40 -7.57
N THR A 68 -17.37 19.98 -8.69
CA THR A 68 -17.41 20.75 -9.93
C THR A 68 -18.78 20.59 -10.59
N PRO A 69 -19.48 21.69 -10.95
CA PRO A 69 -20.76 21.60 -11.64
C PRO A 69 -20.64 20.80 -12.94
N LYS A 70 -21.35 19.69 -13.03
CA LYS A 70 -21.43 18.85 -14.24
C LYS A 70 -22.53 19.40 -15.13
N LEU A 71 -22.26 20.53 -15.78
CA LEU A 71 -23.18 21.12 -16.73
C LEU A 71 -23.19 20.27 -18.00
N ALA A 72 -24.38 19.87 -18.44
CA ALA A 72 -24.56 19.26 -19.74
C ALA A 72 -24.17 20.29 -20.83
N PRO A 73 -23.38 19.92 -21.85
CA PRO A 73 -22.95 20.86 -22.90
C PRO A 73 -24.12 21.36 -23.77
N GLY A 74 -25.26 20.67 -23.74
CA GLY A 74 -26.52 21.05 -24.38
C GLY A 74 -27.74 20.58 -23.58
N GLU A 75 -28.93 21.04 -23.98
CA GLU A 75 -30.21 20.69 -23.34
C GLU A 75 -30.82 19.39 -23.88
N ASP A 76 -30.15 18.74 -24.84
CA ASP A 76 -30.62 17.49 -25.42
C ASP A 76 -30.40 16.29 -24.47
N ALA A 77 -31.15 15.22 -24.70
CA ALA A 77 -31.11 14.02 -23.87
C ALA A 77 -29.72 13.34 -23.83
N VAL A 78 -28.92 13.45 -24.89
CA VAL A 78 -27.57 12.86 -24.95
C VAL A 78 -26.61 13.65 -24.08
N SER A 79 -26.67 14.99 -24.13
CA SER A 79 -25.90 15.87 -23.25
C SER A 79 -26.23 15.65 -21.77
N GLY A 80 -27.52 15.46 -21.44
CA GLY A 80 -27.94 15.11 -20.08
C GLY A 80 -27.40 13.74 -19.62
N SER A 81 -27.47 12.73 -20.50
CA SER A 81 -26.92 11.40 -20.23
C SER A 81 -25.41 11.44 -20.01
N PHE A 82 -24.67 12.20 -20.82
CA PHE A 82 -23.23 12.40 -20.66
C PHE A 82 -22.86 12.98 -19.29
N ALA A 83 -23.58 14.02 -18.85
CA ALA A 83 -23.36 14.62 -17.54
C ALA A 83 -23.65 13.62 -16.40
N SER A 84 -24.70 12.81 -16.52
CA SER A 84 -25.05 11.76 -15.56
C SER A 84 -23.98 10.65 -15.49
N THR A 85 -23.56 10.11 -16.62
CA THR A 85 -22.53 9.06 -16.68
C THR A 85 -21.18 9.55 -16.17
N THR A 86 -20.83 10.82 -16.45
CA THR A 86 -19.66 11.47 -15.86
C THR A 86 -19.82 11.63 -14.34
N GLY A 87 -21.04 11.95 -13.90
CA GLY A 87 -21.55 11.83 -12.53
C GLY A 87 -21.09 10.56 -11.82
N GLU A 88 -21.60 9.45 -12.33
CA GLU A 88 -21.43 8.09 -11.80
C GLU A 88 -19.99 7.60 -11.88
N SER A 89 -19.29 7.93 -12.97
CA SER A 89 -17.89 7.52 -13.19
C SER A 89 -16.95 8.14 -12.15
N ILE A 90 -17.12 9.43 -11.84
CA ILE A 90 -16.34 10.10 -10.77
C ILE A 90 -16.67 9.49 -9.39
N ALA A 91 -17.95 9.17 -9.13
CA ALA A 91 -18.34 8.52 -7.88
C ALA A 91 -17.76 7.09 -7.76
N ALA A 92 -17.66 6.35 -8.87
CA ALA A 92 -16.99 5.05 -8.90
C ALA A 92 -15.48 5.20 -8.64
N LEU A 93 -14.84 6.19 -9.25
CA LEU A 93 -13.42 6.49 -9.05
C LEU A 93 -13.11 6.85 -7.59
N GLN A 94 -13.97 7.64 -6.94
CA GLN A 94 -13.84 7.95 -5.51
C GLN A 94 -13.89 6.67 -4.65
N ARG A 95 -14.88 5.79 -4.88
CA ARG A 95 -15.01 4.51 -4.15
C ARG A 95 -13.79 3.61 -4.36
N GLN A 96 -13.25 3.57 -5.58
CA GLN A 96 -12.02 2.81 -5.87
C GLN A 96 -10.83 3.38 -5.09
N ASN A 97 -10.63 4.70 -5.11
CA ASN A 97 -9.56 5.37 -4.38
C ASN A 97 -9.65 5.11 -2.86
N ASP A 98 -10.86 5.20 -2.28
CA ASP A 98 -11.09 4.89 -0.87
C ASP A 98 -10.73 3.43 -0.52
N SER A 99 -11.07 2.48 -1.40
CA SER A 99 -10.71 1.07 -1.24
C SER A 99 -9.19 0.85 -1.27
N MET A 100 -8.49 1.48 -2.23
CA MET A 100 -7.04 1.41 -2.34
C MET A 100 -6.35 2.01 -1.10
N ARG A 101 -6.85 3.16 -0.62
CA ARG A 101 -6.35 3.80 0.61
C ARG A 101 -6.46 2.87 1.81
N LYS A 102 -7.64 2.28 2.01
CA LYS A 102 -7.88 1.34 3.11
C LYS A 102 -6.95 0.13 3.03
N TYR A 103 -6.78 -0.44 1.83
CA TYR A 103 -5.88 -1.56 1.61
C TYR A 103 -4.43 -1.21 1.99
N ALA A 104 -3.91 -0.09 1.48
CA ALA A 104 -2.54 0.36 1.76
C ALA A 104 -2.32 0.59 3.27
N GLN A 105 -3.26 1.24 3.96
CA GLN A 105 -3.19 1.46 5.41
C GLN A 105 -3.14 0.15 6.21
N GLU A 106 -4.03 -0.80 5.90
CA GLU A 106 -4.04 -2.11 6.56
C GLU A 106 -2.79 -2.93 6.25
N TYR A 107 -2.23 -2.79 5.05
CA TYR A 107 -1.00 -3.46 4.67
C TYR A 107 0.22 -2.89 5.40
N ILE A 108 0.38 -1.56 5.44
CA ILE A 108 1.43 -0.88 6.23
C ILE A 108 1.35 -1.29 7.70
N LYS A 109 0.14 -1.37 8.27
CA LYS A 109 -0.07 -1.83 9.65
C LYS A 109 0.47 -3.25 9.87
N LYS A 110 0.24 -4.18 8.93
CA LYS A 110 0.78 -5.54 9.00
C LYS A 110 2.31 -5.56 8.92
N LEU A 111 2.90 -4.75 8.03
CA LEU A 111 4.35 -4.64 7.90
C LEU A 111 5.00 -4.08 9.18
N LYS A 112 4.45 -3.01 9.76
CA LYS A 112 4.93 -2.45 11.04
C LYS A 112 4.79 -3.46 12.19
N ALA A 113 3.68 -4.20 12.25
CA ALA A 113 3.51 -5.25 13.25
C ALA A 113 4.53 -6.39 13.10
N ALA A 114 4.87 -6.76 11.85
CA ALA A 114 5.93 -7.73 11.59
C ALA A 114 7.30 -7.21 12.05
N GLN A 115 7.61 -5.94 11.75
CA GLN A 115 8.87 -5.30 12.16
C GLN A 115 9.04 -5.32 13.68
N THR A 116 8.02 -4.92 14.45
CA THR A 116 8.08 -4.94 15.92
C THR A 116 8.30 -6.34 16.48
N LYS A 117 7.67 -7.37 15.90
CA LYS A 117 7.86 -8.76 16.32
C LYS A 117 9.28 -9.27 16.05
N THR A 118 9.88 -8.90 14.92
CA THR A 118 11.27 -9.25 14.59
C THR A 118 12.24 -8.63 15.59
N VAL A 119 12.12 -7.32 15.85
CA VAL A 119 13.00 -6.60 16.79
C VAL A 119 12.90 -7.17 18.21
N ALA A 120 11.69 -7.47 18.69
CA ALA A 120 11.48 -8.05 20.01
C ALA A 120 12.09 -9.46 20.14
N THR A 121 12.06 -10.24 19.06
CA THR A 121 12.66 -11.59 19.02
C THR A 121 14.19 -11.51 19.06
N ASP A 122 14.79 -10.57 18.32
CA ASP A 122 16.24 -10.36 18.30
C ASP A 122 16.77 -9.87 19.66
N GLN A 123 16.04 -8.97 20.35
CA GLN A 123 16.40 -8.53 21.70
C GLN A 123 16.34 -9.69 22.71
N GLY A 124 15.26 -10.49 22.70
CA GLY A 124 15.14 -11.64 23.60
C GLY A 124 16.22 -12.71 23.38
N LEU A 125 16.62 -12.93 22.13
CA LEU A 125 17.75 -13.81 21.82
C LEU A 125 19.08 -13.21 22.29
N SER A 126 19.32 -11.92 22.05
CA SER A 126 20.55 -11.24 22.48
C SER A 126 20.72 -11.25 24.00
N ASP A 127 19.63 -11.09 24.76
CA ASP A 127 19.64 -11.16 26.22
C ASP A 127 19.89 -12.60 26.72
N THR A 128 19.36 -13.61 26.01
CA THR A 128 19.59 -15.02 26.33
C THR A 128 21.06 -15.44 26.12
N PHE A 129 21.77 -14.83 25.17
CA PHE A 129 23.19 -15.10 24.94
C PHE A 129 24.15 -14.31 25.85
N LYS A 130 23.63 -13.37 26.65
CA LYS A 130 24.41 -12.57 27.61
C LYS A 130 24.29 -13.06 29.07
N ALA A 131 23.49 -14.08 29.33
CA ALA A 131 23.35 -14.76 30.62
C ALA A 131 24.16 -16.06 30.65
#